data_AF-A0A9X9G4N4-F1
#
_entry.id   AF-A0A9X9G4N4-F1
#
_cell.length_a   1.000
_cell.length_b   1.000
_cell.length_c   1.000
_cell.angle_alpha   90.00
_cell.angle_beta   90.00
_cell.angle_gamma   90.00
#
_symmetry.space_group_name_H-M   'P 1'
#
loop_
_entity.id
_entity.type
_entity.pdbx_description
1 polymer ?
#
loop_
_entity_poly.entity_id
_entity_poly.type
_entity_poly.pdbx_seq_one_letter_code
_entity_poly.pdbx_strand_id
1 'polypeptide(L)'
;MDIDVREINARPVTEYRYRITVYKKASSVAAYYLDFKKATLRMRQWLIGAYPASEVLDNAYVMELYDVRALENRAEVTRSLFDTYTRMAYTRYEREQFFINGIGLAIVTFVTQYQARLVFSVPLRPALARIYDSLLKKHAHRVHYLYNQALIEDGLYVIEIPPVNGRIPPNPYEHEGTAPKRDASLPRRMG
;
A
#
# COMPACT_ATOMS: atom_id res chain seq x y z
N MET A 1 -18.96 5.47 7.21
CA MET A 1 -17.66 6.01 6.79
C MET A 1 -17.54 5.65 5.33
N ASP A 2 -17.13 6.59 4.51
CA ASP A 2 -16.92 6.37 3.09
C ASP A 2 -15.43 6.53 2.78
N ILE A 3 -14.92 5.73 1.84
CA ILE A 3 -13.49 5.67 1.50
C ILE A 3 -13.34 5.67 -0.02
N ASP A 4 -12.65 6.68 -0.52
CA ASP A 4 -12.27 6.82 -1.92
C ASP A 4 -10.78 6.50 -2.07
N VAL A 5 -10.44 5.63 -3.01
CA VAL A 5 -9.06 5.20 -3.30
C VAL A 5 -8.78 5.48 -4.76
N ARG A 6 -7.76 6.31 -5.04
CA ARG A 6 -7.38 6.67 -6.41
C ARG A 6 -5.89 6.64 -6.59
N GLU A 7 -5.43 6.01 -7.66
CA GLU A 7 -4.08 6.22 -8.14
C GLU A 7 -3.91 7.66 -8.60
N ILE A 8 -2.80 8.29 -8.23
CA ILE A 8 -2.40 9.63 -8.65
C ILE A 8 -0.94 9.61 -9.09
N ASN A 9 -0.56 10.54 -9.95
CA ASN A 9 0.81 10.63 -10.44
C ASN A 9 1.79 10.88 -9.28
N ALA A 10 2.73 9.96 -9.10
CA ALA A 10 3.89 10.18 -8.25
C ALA A 10 4.94 11.03 -9.01
N ARG A 11 5.81 11.74 -8.28
CA ARG A 11 6.87 12.55 -8.91
C ARG A 11 7.97 11.66 -9.51
N PRO A 12 8.47 10.61 -8.82
CA PRO A 12 9.43 9.70 -9.43
C PRO A 12 8.73 8.62 -10.25
N VAL A 13 9.28 8.29 -11.42
CA VAL A 13 8.75 7.26 -12.35
C VAL A 13 8.73 5.85 -11.72
N THR A 14 9.52 5.62 -10.67
CA THR A 14 9.63 4.34 -9.97
C THR A 14 8.74 4.22 -8.73
N GLU A 15 7.88 5.21 -8.50
CA GLU A 15 6.95 5.25 -7.38
C GLU A 15 5.52 5.27 -7.92
N TYR A 16 4.63 4.56 -7.24
CA TYR A 16 3.21 4.51 -7.55
C TYR A 16 2.46 5.00 -6.32
N ARG A 17 1.62 6.03 -6.48
CA ARG A 17 0.98 6.69 -5.34
C ARG A 17 -0.52 6.53 -5.42
N TYR A 18 -1.11 6.07 -4.33
CA TYR A 18 -2.54 6.07 -4.13
C TYR A 18 -2.92 7.13 -3.11
N ARG A 19 -3.91 7.95 -3.42
CA ARG A 19 -4.58 8.81 -2.45
C ARG A 19 -5.78 8.06 -1.89
N ILE A 20 -5.80 7.90 -0.57
CA ILE A 20 -6.93 7.32 0.17
C ILE A 20 -7.60 8.45 0.92
N THR A 21 -8.84 8.79 0.54
CA THR A 21 -9.63 9.82 1.21
C THR A 21 -10.72 9.17 2.05
N VAL A 22 -10.77 9.51 3.34
CA VAL A 22 -11.74 8.97 4.29
C VAL A 22 -12.71 10.06 4.70
N TYR A 23 -14.00 9.83 4.46
CA TYR A 23 -15.10 10.71 4.83
C TYR A 23 -15.88 10.11 6.02
N LYS A 24 -15.88 10.83 7.14
CA LYS A 24 -16.66 10.46 8.35
C LYS A 24 -17.93 11.29 8.43
N LYS A 25 -19.04 10.69 8.88
CA LYS A 25 -20.40 11.30 8.96
C LYS A 25 -20.50 12.60 9.80
N ALA A 26 -19.44 13.01 10.48
CA ALA A 26 -19.37 14.22 11.31
C ALA A 26 -18.48 15.33 10.69
N SER A 27 -18.47 15.47 9.36
CA SER A 27 -17.67 16.46 8.60
C SER A 27 -16.14 16.35 8.70
N SER A 28 -15.61 15.28 9.29
CA SER A 28 -14.17 15.03 9.30
C SER A 28 -13.73 14.32 8.03
N VAL A 29 -12.73 14.88 7.35
CA VAL A 29 -12.10 14.30 6.17
C VAL A 29 -10.60 14.14 6.44
N ALA A 30 -10.04 12.99 6.10
CA ALA A 30 -8.60 12.78 6.09
C ALA A 30 -8.17 12.26 4.73
N ALA A 31 -6.97 12.65 4.31
CA ALA A 31 -6.34 12.11 3.12
C ALA A 31 -4.99 11.49 3.50
N TYR A 32 -4.72 10.33 2.92
CA TYR A 32 -3.47 9.61 3.09
C TYR A 32 -2.85 9.33 1.73
N TYR A 33 -1.53 9.34 1.65
CA TYR A 33 -0.80 8.76 0.53
C TYR A 33 -0.30 7.38 0.91
N LEU A 34 -0.53 6.42 0.03
CA LEU A 34 0.07 5.10 0.06
C LEU A 34 0.98 4.97 -1.15
N ASP A 35 2.28 4.96 -0.89
CA ASP A 35 3.30 4.84 -1.93
C ASP A 35 3.78 3.41 -2.02
N PHE A 36 3.87 2.90 -3.24
CA PHE A 36 4.58 1.67 -3.58
C PHE A 36 5.86 2.04 -4.32
N LYS A 37 7.00 1.64 -3.78
CA LYS A 37 8.31 1.92 -4.36
C LYS A 37 9.01 0.62 -4.67
N LYS A 38 9.61 0.53 -5.84
CA LYS A 38 10.38 -0.67 -6.21
C LYS A 38 11.51 -0.88 -5.20
N ALA A 39 11.66 -2.11 -4.72
CA ALA A 39 12.67 -2.44 -3.72
C ALA A 39 14.07 -2.12 -4.25
N THR A 40 14.78 -1.25 -3.54
CA THR A 40 16.17 -0.91 -3.85
C THR A 40 17.08 -2.12 -3.70
N LEU A 41 18.28 -2.08 -4.29
CA LEU A 41 19.26 -3.16 -4.14
C LEU A 41 19.53 -3.50 -2.66
N ARG A 42 19.64 -2.46 -1.82
CA ARG A 42 19.83 -2.63 -0.37
C ARG A 42 18.64 -3.32 0.30
N MET A 43 17.42 -2.95 -0.07
CA MET A 43 16.22 -3.59 0.50
C MET A 43 16.08 -5.04 0.06
N ARG A 44 16.47 -5.38 -1.17
CA ARG A 44 16.48 -6.76 -1.65
C ARG A 44 17.40 -7.66 -0.82
N GLN A 45 18.50 -7.12 -0.29
CA GLN A 45 19.40 -7.86 0.60
C GLN A 45 18.72 -8.29 1.91
N TRP A 46 17.70 -7.57 2.38
CA TRP A 46 16.91 -7.97 3.56
C TRP A 46 16.02 -9.19 3.27
N LEU A 47 15.67 -9.40 2.00
CA LEU A 47 14.72 -10.41 1.57
C LEU A 47 15.41 -11.66 0.98
N ILE A 48 16.67 -11.55 0.57
CA ILE A 48 17.35 -12.59 -0.22
C ILE A 48 17.45 -13.95 0.49
N GLY A 49 17.54 -13.96 1.83
CA GLY A 49 17.57 -15.20 2.61
C GLY A 49 16.25 -15.97 2.57
N ALA A 50 15.12 -15.26 2.51
CA ALA A 50 13.79 -15.86 2.41
C ALA A 50 13.35 -16.08 0.95
N TYR A 51 13.86 -15.27 0.02
CA TYR A 51 13.48 -15.28 -1.39
C TYR A 51 14.72 -15.33 -2.28
N PRO A 52 15.33 -16.51 -2.48
CA PRO A 52 16.56 -16.65 -3.25
C PRO A 52 16.37 -16.46 -4.77
N ALA A 53 15.14 -16.61 -5.28
CA ALA A 53 14.82 -16.42 -6.69
C ALA A 53 14.80 -14.92 -7.06
N SER A 54 15.69 -14.50 -7.95
CA SER A 54 15.82 -13.10 -8.38
C SER A 54 14.53 -12.52 -8.99
N GLU A 55 13.78 -13.35 -9.71
CA GLU A 55 12.52 -12.98 -10.35
C GLU A 55 11.45 -12.49 -9.36
N VAL A 56 11.47 -13.04 -8.14
CA VAL A 56 10.56 -12.62 -7.06
C VAL A 56 10.98 -11.24 -6.54
N LEU A 57 12.28 -11.02 -6.36
CA LEU A 57 12.85 -9.76 -5.88
C LEU A 57 12.77 -8.64 -6.94
N ASP A 58 12.73 -8.98 -8.22
CA ASP A 58 12.60 -8.03 -9.32
C ASP A 58 11.25 -7.30 -9.34
N ASN A 59 10.24 -7.91 -8.73
CA ASN A 59 8.90 -7.34 -8.57
C ASN A 59 8.52 -7.23 -7.08
N ALA A 60 9.52 -6.95 -6.23
CA ALA A 60 9.32 -6.60 -4.84
C ALA A 60 9.14 -5.09 -4.67
N TYR A 61 8.16 -4.70 -3.85
CA TYR A 61 7.82 -3.30 -3.59
C TYR A 61 7.70 -3.04 -2.10
N VAL A 62 8.31 -1.94 -1.64
CA VAL A 62 8.08 -1.41 -0.30
C VAL A 62 6.87 -0.48 -0.34
N MET A 63 6.03 -0.58 0.69
CA MET A 63 4.84 0.22 0.86
C MET A 63 5.03 1.20 2.03
N GLU A 64 4.69 2.47 1.80
CA GLU A 64 4.82 3.54 2.79
C GLU A 64 3.52 4.35 2.87
N LEU A 65 2.99 4.54 4.08
CA LEU A 65 1.74 5.27 4.35
C LEU A 65 2.03 6.60 5.04
N TYR A 66 1.49 7.69 4.49
CA TYR A 66 1.66 9.05 5.00
C TYR A 66 0.32 9.75 5.16
N ASP A 67 0.17 10.54 6.22
CA ASP A 67 -0.92 11.52 6.32
C ASP A 67 -0.57 12.74 5.45
N VAL A 68 -1.45 13.13 4.53
CA VAL A 68 -1.19 14.25 3.61
C VAL A 68 -0.93 15.55 4.38
N ARG A 69 -1.62 15.75 5.51
CA ARG A 69 -1.44 16.93 6.36
C ARG A 69 -0.04 17.01 6.96
N ALA A 70 0.57 15.86 7.25
CA ALA A 70 1.96 15.80 7.74
C ALA A 70 2.97 16.25 6.68
N LEU A 71 2.62 16.11 5.40
CA LEU A 71 3.47 16.50 4.27
C LEU A 71 3.29 17.97 3.89
N GLU A 72 2.06 18.49 3.96
CA GLU A 72 1.72 19.88 3.65
C GLU A 72 2.23 20.86 4.71
N ASN A 73 2.16 20.49 5.99
CA ASN A 73 2.63 21.34 7.10
C ASN A 73 4.16 21.40 7.25
N ARG A 74 4.93 20.79 6.35
CA ARG A 74 6.41 20.86 6.36
C ARG A 74 6.95 22.29 6.28
N ALA A 75 6.15 23.25 5.82
CA ALA A 75 6.57 24.63 5.65
C ALA A 75 6.59 25.47 6.96
N GLU A 76 5.96 25.03 8.06
CA GLU A 76 5.67 25.94 9.20
C GLU A 76 6.07 25.44 10.61
N VAL A 77 6.62 24.24 10.78
CA VAL A 77 6.56 23.58 12.10
C VAL A 77 7.92 23.42 12.80
N THR A 78 8.04 24.05 13.98
CA THR A 78 9.09 23.89 15.02
C THR A 78 8.89 22.65 15.93
N ARG A 79 7.84 21.85 15.69
CA ARG A 79 7.53 20.57 16.36
C ARG A 79 7.85 19.36 15.47
N SER A 80 7.95 18.19 16.10
CA SER A 80 8.16 16.92 15.40
C SER A 80 7.06 16.67 14.35
N LEU A 81 7.44 16.49 13.08
CA LEU A 81 6.53 16.13 11.98
C LEU A 81 5.78 14.82 12.25
N PHE A 82 6.33 13.97 13.14
CA PHE A 82 5.70 12.74 13.59
C PHE A 82 4.41 12.98 14.40
N ASP A 83 4.21 14.17 14.99
CA ASP A 83 2.99 14.50 15.74
C ASP A 83 1.94 15.22 14.89
N THR A 84 2.25 15.47 13.61
CA THR A 84 1.34 16.13 12.68
C THR A 84 0.50 15.07 11.96
N TYR A 85 -0.77 14.93 12.34
CA TYR A 85 -1.71 14.02 11.70
C TYR A 85 -3.14 14.55 11.77
N THR A 86 -4.00 14.04 10.89
CA THR A 86 -5.42 14.36 10.88
C THR A 86 -6.14 13.53 11.94
N ARG A 87 -6.60 14.18 13.02
CA ARG A 87 -7.30 13.51 14.11
C ARG A 87 -8.73 13.14 13.71
N MET A 88 -8.93 11.89 13.31
CA MET A 88 -10.24 11.35 12.88
C MET A 88 -11.03 10.64 13.98
N ALA A 89 -10.40 10.37 15.13
CA ALA A 89 -10.98 9.64 16.27
C ALA A 89 -11.72 8.36 15.83
N TYR A 90 -11.05 7.52 15.04
CA TYR A 90 -11.64 6.28 14.54
C TYR A 90 -11.92 5.31 15.69
N THR A 91 -13.12 4.72 15.66
CA THR A 91 -13.43 3.52 16.44
C THR A 91 -12.56 2.34 15.96
N ARG A 92 -12.55 1.23 16.71
CA ARG A 92 -11.85 0.01 16.27
C ARG A 92 -12.38 -0.50 14.93
N TYR A 93 -13.70 -0.52 14.75
CA TYR A 93 -14.35 -0.95 13.53
C TYR A 93 -13.99 -0.03 12.35
N GLU A 94 -14.04 1.30 12.54
CA GLU A 94 -13.66 2.26 11.49
C GLU A 94 -12.19 2.12 11.09
N ARG A 95 -11.28 1.87 12.03
CA ARG A 95 -9.88 1.57 11.70
C ARG A 95 -9.77 0.33 10.84
N GLU A 96 -10.44 -0.76 11.21
CA GLU A 96 -10.41 -1.98 10.41
C GLU A 96 -10.96 -1.74 9.00
N GLN A 97 -12.08 -1.01 8.85
CA GLN A 97 -12.63 -0.64 7.55
C GLN A 97 -11.67 0.24 6.73
N PHE A 98 -10.96 1.17 7.37
CA PHE A 98 -9.92 1.97 6.70
C PHE A 98 -8.78 1.12 6.16
N PHE A 99 -8.32 0.16 6.94
CA PHE A 99 -7.27 -0.75 6.47
C PHE A 99 -7.75 -1.67 5.36
N ILE A 100 -8.98 -2.22 5.42
CA ILE A 100 -9.47 -3.15 4.40
C ILE A 100 -9.81 -2.39 3.12
N ASN A 101 -10.71 -1.40 3.20
CA ASN A 101 -11.29 -0.76 2.03
C ASN A 101 -10.42 0.41 1.51
N GLY A 102 -9.47 0.89 2.31
CA GLY A 102 -8.48 1.88 1.89
C GLY A 102 -7.17 1.22 1.47
N ILE A 103 -6.40 0.76 2.46
CA ILE A 103 -5.04 0.23 2.23
C ILE A 103 -5.09 -1.10 1.47
N GLY A 104 -5.95 -2.03 1.89
CA GLY A 104 -6.10 -3.36 1.26
C GLY A 104 -6.54 -3.25 -0.19
N LEU A 105 -7.55 -2.42 -0.48
CA LEU A 105 -8.00 -2.16 -1.85
C LEU A 105 -6.88 -1.56 -2.72
N ALA A 106 -6.09 -0.63 -2.18
CA ALA A 106 -4.96 -0.05 -2.90
C ALA A 106 -3.86 -1.11 -3.17
N ILE A 107 -3.55 -1.98 -2.21
CA ILE A 107 -2.58 -3.09 -2.39
C ILE A 107 -3.06 -4.03 -3.49
N VAL A 108 -4.31 -4.49 -3.45
CA VAL A 108 -4.84 -5.44 -4.42
C VAL A 108 -4.85 -4.83 -5.82
N THR A 109 -5.33 -3.60 -5.95
CA THR A 109 -5.33 -2.86 -7.23
C THR A 109 -3.91 -2.72 -7.78
N PHE A 110 -2.96 -2.32 -6.93
CA PHE A 110 -1.55 -2.18 -7.29
C PHE A 110 -0.93 -3.50 -7.76
N VAL A 111 -1.14 -4.58 -6.99
CA VAL A 111 -0.62 -5.92 -7.29
C VAL A 111 -1.11 -6.40 -8.67
N THR A 112 -2.40 -6.25 -8.96
CA THR A 112 -2.98 -6.66 -10.24
C THR A 112 -2.43 -5.80 -11.39
N GLN A 113 -2.37 -4.47 -11.22
CA GLN A 113 -1.94 -3.55 -12.27
C GLN A 113 -0.44 -3.66 -12.61
N TYR A 114 0.40 -3.83 -11.60
CA TYR A 114 1.86 -3.77 -11.73
C TYR A 114 2.56 -5.12 -11.56
N GLN A 115 1.77 -6.19 -11.43
CA GLN A 115 2.25 -7.57 -11.33
C GLN A 115 3.27 -7.77 -10.19
N ALA A 116 3.03 -7.13 -9.05
CA ALA A 116 3.89 -7.25 -7.87
C ALA A 116 3.90 -8.68 -7.32
N ARG A 117 5.10 -9.16 -6.95
CA ARG A 117 5.32 -10.51 -6.41
C ARG A 117 5.49 -10.50 -4.90
N LEU A 118 6.09 -9.42 -4.38
CA LEU A 118 6.19 -9.13 -2.96
C LEU A 118 5.76 -7.69 -2.71
N VAL A 119 4.94 -7.48 -1.68
CA VAL A 119 4.69 -6.17 -1.11
C VAL A 119 5.05 -6.24 0.36
N PHE A 120 5.90 -5.32 0.83
CA PHE A 120 6.30 -5.31 2.24
C PHE A 120 6.26 -3.92 2.84
N SER A 121 6.07 -3.87 4.15
CA SER A 121 6.10 -2.64 4.95
C SER A 121 7.10 -2.76 6.09
N VAL A 122 7.73 -1.64 6.45
CA VAL A 122 8.64 -1.50 7.59
C VAL A 122 8.08 -0.44 8.55
N PRO A 123 7.02 -0.77 9.32
CA PRO A 123 6.33 0.22 10.13
C PRO A 123 7.21 0.69 11.31
N LEU A 124 7.57 1.97 11.32
CA LEU A 124 8.40 2.56 12.38
C LEU A 124 7.71 2.66 13.74
N ARG A 125 6.36 2.57 13.78
CA ARG A 125 5.58 2.67 15.02
C ARG A 125 5.08 1.31 15.48
N PRO A 126 5.37 0.87 16.71
CA PRO A 126 4.91 -0.42 17.24
C PRO A 126 3.39 -0.59 17.18
N ALA A 127 2.62 0.47 17.44
CA ALA A 127 1.16 0.41 17.35
C ALA A 127 0.66 0.16 15.93
N LEU A 128 1.33 0.73 14.92
CA LEU A 128 1.00 0.51 13.51
C LEU A 128 1.38 -0.91 13.09
N ALA A 129 2.56 -1.37 13.52
CA ALA A 129 3.07 -2.72 13.29
C ALA A 129 2.07 -3.79 13.80
N ARG A 130 1.57 -3.63 15.03
CA ARG A 130 0.54 -4.53 15.60
C ARG A 130 -0.77 -4.55 14.81
N ILE A 131 -1.20 -3.40 14.29
CA ILE A 131 -2.42 -3.31 13.50
C ILE A 131 -2.22 -4.02 12.15
N TYR A 132 -1.10 -3.76 11.47
CA TYR A 132 -0.73 -4.48 10.24
C TYR A 132 -0.70 -5.98 10.47
N ASP A 133 0.03 -6.45 11.49
CA ASP A 133 0.11 -7.87 11.82
C ASP A 133 -1.27 -8.53 11.97
N SER A 134 -2.10 -7.94 12.82
CA SER A 134 -3.44 -8.47 13.11
C SER A 134 -4.33 -8.55 11.88
N LEU A 135 -4.21 -7.57 10.97
CA LEU A 135 -5.06 -7.49 9.79
C LEU A 135 -4.56 -8.41 8.68
N LEU A 136 -3.24 -8.51 8.47
CA LEU A 136 -2.66 -9.44 7.51
C LEU A 136 -2.99 -10.89 7.87
N LYS A 137 -2.85 -11.26 9.16
CA LYS A 137 -3.29 -12.58 9.66
C LYS A 137 -4.76 -12.87 9.38
N LYS A 138 -5.62 -11.85 9.51
CA LYS A 138 -7.07 -12.01 9.36
C LYS A 138 -7.53 -12.05 7.90
N HIS A 139 -6.86 -11.31 7.01
CA HIS A 139 -7.41 -10.99 5.69
C HIS A 139 -6.57 -11.46 4.50
N ALA A 140 -5.26 -11.71 4.64
CA ALA A 140 -4.39 -12.04 3.49
C ALA A 140 -4.89 -13.26 2.69
N HIS A 141 -5.29 -14.33 3.39
CA HIS A 141 -5.83 -15.53 2.73
C HIS A 141 -7.13 -15.30 1.96
N ARG A 142 -7.95 -14.32 2.37
CA ARG A 142 -9.24 -14.02 1.70
C ARG A 142 -9.04 -13.45 0.30
N VAL A 143 -7.87 -12.88 0.04
CA VAL A 143 -7.47 -12.34 -1.27
C VAL A 143 -6.41 -13.22 -1.94
N HIS A 144 -6.27 -14.48 -1.49
CA HIS A 144 -5.30 -15.47 -1.99
C HIS A 144 -3.83 -15.03 -1.88
N TYR A 145 -3.51 -14.16 -0.93
CA TYR A 145 -2.13 -13.77 -0.62
C TYR A 145 -1.61 -14.56 0.58
N LEU A 146 -0.29 -14.71 0.67
CA LEU A 146 0.38 -15.36 1.80
C LEU A 146 1.06 -14.27 2.65
N TYR A 147 0.84 -14.31 3.96
CA TYR A 147 1.53 -13.42 4.89
C TYR A 147 2.72 -14.15 5.51
N ASN A 148 3.94 -13.73 5.16
CA ASN A 148 5.17 -14.35 5.66
C ASN A 148 5.50 -13.83 7.05
N GLN A 149 5.13 -14.62 8.06
CA GLN A 149 5.31 -14.25 9.45
C GLN A 149 6.73 -14.46 9.98
N ALA A 150 7.58 -15.22 9.27
CA ALA A 150 8.95 -15.49 9.72
C ALA A 150 9.83 -14.23 9.71
N LEU A 151 9.45 -13.21 8.91
CA LEU A 151 10.20 -11.97 8.78
C LEU A 151 9.75 -10.86 9.75
N ILE A 152 8.77 -11.14 10.62
CA ILE A 152 8.26 -10.17 11.60
C ILE A 152 9.33 -9.83 12.64
N GLU A 153 10.18 -10.79 13.02
CA GLU A 153 11.28 -10.58 13.97
C GLU A 153 12.30 -9.55 13.43
N ASP A 154 12.46 -9.50 12.10
CA ASP A 154 13.27 -8.50 11.40
C ASP A 154 12.52 -7.17 11.18
N GLY A 155 11.28 -7.06 11.68
CA GLY A 155 10.41 -5.90 11.51
C GLY A 155 9.78 -5.77 10.11
N LEU A 156 9.84 -6.83 9.30
CA LEU A 156 9.33 -6.85 7.92
C LEU A 156 7.95 -7.52 7.86
N TYR A 157 6.98 -6.77 7.34
CA TYR A 157 5.61 -7.25 7.16
C TYR A 157 5.40 -7.56 5.68
N VAL A 158 5.60 -8.82 5.29
CA VAL A 158 5.70 -9.22 3.88
C VAL A 158 4.46 -9.99 3.42
N ILE A 159 3.84 -9.50 2.36
CA ILE A 159 2.78 -10.17 1.62
C ILE A 159 3.41 -10.78 0.36
N GLU A 160 3.24 -12.09 0.19
CA GLU A 160 3.61 -12.83 -1.01
C GLU A 160 2.38 -13.01 -1.89
N ILE A 161 2.57 -12.78 -3.18
CA ILE A 161 1.53 -12.89 -4.19
C ILE A 161 1.82 -14.15 -5.02
N PRO A 162 1.19 -15.30 -4.71
CA PRO A 162 1.44 -16.53 -5.42
C PRO A 162 1.00 -16.40 -6.89
N PRO A 163 1.70 -17.08 -7.83
CA PRO A 163 1.23 -17.15 -9.20
C PRO A 163 0.03 -18.11 -9.27
N VAL A 164 -1.06 -17.69 -9.92
CA VAL A 164 -2.21 -18.52 -10.28
C VAL A 164 -2.11 -18.80 -11.78
N ASN A 165 -1.83 -20.05 -12.18
CA ASN A 165 -1.64 -20.44 -13.59
C ASN A 165 -0.60 -19.57 -14.34
N GLY A 166 0.46 -19.14 -13.67
CA GLY A 166 1.48 -18.24 -14.23
C GLY A 166 1.06 -16.77 -14.33
N ARG A 167 -0.08 -16.37 -13.75
CA ARG A 167 -0.58 -14.98 -13.72
C ARG A 167 -0.95 -14.58 -12.29
N ILE A 168 -0.95 -13.28 -11.98
CA ILE A 168 -1.43 -12.79 -10.67
C ILE A 168 -2.97 -12.78 -10.68
N PRO A 169 -3.63 -13.26 -9.61
CA PRO A 169 -5.09 -13.35 -9.57
C PRO A 169 -5.75 -11.98 -9.78
N PRO A 170 -6.92 -11.94 -10.46
CA PRO A 170 -7.67 -10.70 -10.68
C PRO A 170 -8.16 -10.12 -9.35
N ASN A 171 -8.33 -8.80 -9.30
CA ASN A 171 -8.80 -8.10 -8.11
C ASN A 171 -10.24 -8.54 -7.77
N PRO A 172 -10.50 -9.21 -6.63
CA PRO A 172 -11.85 -9.66 -6.25
C PRO A 172 -12.82 -8.52 -5.91
N TYR A 173 -12.34 -7.26 -5.87
CA TYR A 173 -13.12 -6.06 -5.60
C TYR A 173 -13.30 -5.16 -6.83
N GLU A 174 -12.98 -5.64 -8.04
CA GLU A 174 -13.39 -4.95 -9.27
C GLU A 174 -14.93 -4.96 -9.36
N HIS A 175 -15.54 -3.85 -8.97
CA HIS A 175 -16.89 -3.53 -9.41
C HIS A 175 -16.83 -3.08 -10.88
N GLU A 176 -17.71 -3.63 -11.72
CA GLU A 176 -17.93 -3.18 -13.10
C GLU A 176 -18.17 -1.66 -13.13
N GLY A 177 -17.13 -0.85 -13.35
CA GLY A 177 -17.30 0.60 -13.53
C GLY A 177 -16.17 1.53 -13.06
N THR A 178 -15.16 1.06 -12.32
CA THR A 178 -14.12 1.97 -11.76
C THR A 178 -12.72 1.82 -12.34
N ALA A 179 -12.54 1.10 -13.47
CA ALA A 179 -11.28 1.13 -14.19
C ALA A 179 -10.94 2.59 -14.58
N PRO A 180 -9.78 3.14 -14.17
CA PRO A 180 -9.33 4.41 -14.69
C PRO A 180 -9.17 4.26 -16.19
N LYS A 181 -9.87 5.11 -16.96
CA LYS A 181 -9.66 5.24 -18.40
C LYS A 181 -8.17 5.52 -18.59
N ARG A 182 -7.46 4.60 -19.25
CA ARG A 182 -6.12 4.89 -19.78
C ARG A 182 -6.26 6.13 -20.66
N ASP A 183 -5.65 7.22 -20.25
CA ASP A 183 -5.51 8.38 -21.12
C ASP A 183 -4.71 7.93 -22.34
N ALA A 184 -5.37 7.88 -23.49
CA ALA A 184 -4.80 7.47 -24.77
C ALA A 184 -3.84 8.52 -25.36
N SER A 185 -3.31 9.42 -24.52
CA SER A 185 -2.48 10.56 -24.90
C SER A 185 -0.99 10.34 -24.59
N LEU A 186 -0.47 9.15 -24.90
CA LEU A 186 0.98 8.96 -25.05
C LEU A 186 1.28 8.66 -26.53
N PRO A 187 2.12 9.47 -27.20
CA PRO A 187 2.46 9.23 -28.59
C PRO A 187 3.22 7.91 -28.70
N ARG A 188 2.80 7.06 -29.64
CA ARG A 188 3.57 5.90 -30.08
C ARG A 188 4.93 6.40 -30.54
N ARG A 189 6.00 6.08 -29.83
CA ARG A 189 7.35 6.17 -30.38
C ARG A 189 7.46 5.11 -31.48
N MET A 190 7.42 5.56 -32.72
CA MET A 190 8.10 4.88 -33.83
C MET A 190 9.52 5.44 -33.91
N GLY A 191 10.50 4.55 -34.01
CA GLY A 191 11.93 4.85 -34.04
C GLY A 191 12.71 3.70 -33.45
#